data_AF-A0A2D4L294-F1
#
_entry.id   AF-A0A2D4L294-F1
#
_cell.length_a   1.000
_cell.length_b   1.000
_cell.length_c   1.000
_cell.angle_alpha   90.00
_cell.angle_beta   90.00
_cell.angle_gamma   90.00
#
_symmetry.space_group_name_H-M   'P 1'
#
loop_
_entity.id
_entity.type
_entity.pdbx_description
1 polymer ?
#
loop_
_entity_poly.entity_id
_entity_poly.type
_entity_poly.pdbx_seq_one_letter_code
_entity_poly.pdbx_strand_id
1 'polypeptide(L)'
;DCERREAELEKAKEEKIQLDKLLERLKEKQELAAGSDREKDSMEAKGQDSGLSNICSKSPEKERLLEKGLHCNPLRLERDALLVGIISTFLHVHPFGASIEYICSYLQRLDSKICATEVENLMTRLQHTFKQEMNGVGASLEKRWKFCGFEGLKTIT
;
A
#
# COMPACT_ATOMS: atom_id res chain seq x y z
N ASP A 1 -14.09 37.89 20.57
CA ASP A 1 -13.07 36.81 20.56
C ASP A 1 -13.23 35.76 21.68
N CYS A 2 -13.47 36.14 22.93
CA CYS A 2 -13.66 35.17 24.02
C CYS A 2 -14.87 34.23 23.80
N GLU A 3 -16.02 34.78 23.43
CA GLU A 3 -17.27 34.01 23.21
C GLU A 3 -17.18 33.04 22.04
N ARG A 4 -16.44 33.38 20.96
CA ARG A 4 -16.22 32.49 19.82
C ARG A 4 -15.39 31.27 20.23
N ARG A 5 -14.34 31.48 21.04
CA ARG A 5 -13.48 30.41 21.54
C ARG A 5 -14.22 29.47 22.51
N GLU A 6 -15.14 30.01 23.30
CA GLU A 6 -15.98 29.22 24.20
C GLU A 6 -17.00 28.36 23.44
N ALA A 7 -17.63 28.91 22.40
CA ALA A 7 -18.53 28.16 21.52
C ALA A 7 -17.81 27.03 20.75
N GLU A 8 -16.59 27.27 20.27
CA GLU A 8 -15.76 26.25 19.64
C GLU A 8 -15.37 25.12 20.60
N LEU A 9 -15.06 25.46 21.86
CA LEU A 9 -14.76 24.49 22.90
C LEU A 9 -15.97 23.61 23.23
N GLU A 10 -17.17 24.19 23.31
CA GLU A 10 -18.39 23.43 23.60
C GLU A 10 -18.77 22.50 22.43
N LYS A 11 -18.61 22.97 21.18
CA LYS A 11 -18.77 22.12 19.99
C LYS A 11 -17.79 20.94 19.99
N ALA A 12 -16.53 21.17 20.36
CA ALA A 12 -15.53 20.10 20.45
C ALA A 12 -15.84 19.07 21.55
N LYS A 13 -16.44 19.49 22.68
CA LYS A 13 -16.90 18.55 23.73
C LYS A 13 -18.06 17.68 23.24
N GLU A 14 -19.03 18.27 22.54
CA GLU A 14 -20.16 17.55 21.96
C GLU A 14 -19.67 16.50 20.94
N GLU A 15 -18.75 16.89 20.05
CA GLU A 15 -18.14 16.00 19.07
C GLU A 15 -17.36 14.84 19.73
N LYS A 16 -16.62 15.12 20.80
CA LYS A 16 -15.92 14.10 21.59
C LYS A 16 -16.90 13.07 22.18
N ILE A 17 -17.99 13.54 22.79
CA ILE A 17 -19.03 12.66 23.37
C ILE A 17 -19.66 11.78 22.28
N GLN A 18 -19.92 12.34 21.10
CA GLN A 18 -20.46 11.58 19.97
C GLN A 18 -19.48 10.50 19.47
N LEU A 19 -18.19 10.81 19.44
CA LEU A 19 -17.14 9.88 19.03
C LEU A 19 -16.98 8.74 20.04
N ASP A 20 -16.96 9.05 21.33
CA ASP A 20 -16.89 8.04 22.41
C ASP A 20 -18.08 7.06 22.33
N LYS A 21 -19.29 7.57 22.07
CA LYS A 21 -20.50 6.74 21.87
C LYS A 21 -20.43 5.86 20.62
N LEU A 22 -19.75 6.30 19.57
CA LEU A 22 -19.53 5.47 18.38
C LEU A 22 -18.52 4.35 18.66
N LEU A 23 -17.46 4.68 19.40
CA LEU A 23 -16.40 3.75 19.77
C LEU A 23 -16.94 2.60 20.64
N GLU A 24 -17.80 2.91 21.61
CA GLU A 24 -18.45 1.87 22.44
C GLU A 24 -19.34 0.94 21.60
N ARG A 25 -20.12 1.48 20.65
CA ARG A 25 -20.95 0.67 19.74
C ARG A 25 -20.13 -0.23 18.81
N LEU A 26 -18.95 0.22 18.39
CA LEU A 26 -18.04 -0.59 17.58
C LEU A 26 -17.39 -1.70 18.41
N LYS A 27 -17.01 -1.40 19.66
CA LYS A 27 -16.46 -2.36 20.60
C LYS A 27 -17.48 -3.46 20.96
N GLU A 28 -18.73 -3.10 21.25
CA GLU A 28 -19.82 -4.06 21.47
C GLU A 28 -20.05 -4.97 20.25
N LYS A 29 -19.99 -4.41 19.03
CA LYS A 29 -20.11 -5.20 17.78
C LYS A 29 -18.93 -6.16 17.58
N GLN A 30 -17.73 -5.81 18.03
CA GLN A 30 -16.55 -6.65 17.95
C GLN A 30 -16.60 -7.82 18.94
N GLU A 31 -17.07 -7.58 20.16
CA GLU A 31 -17.26 -8.63 21.18
C GLU A 31 -18.37 -9.62 20.78
N LEU A 32 -19.45 -9.17 20.15
CA LEU A 32 -20.51 -10.05 19.62
C LEU A 32 -20.05 -10.93 18.44
N ALA A 33 -19.01 -10.52 17.71
CA ALA A 33 -18.46 -11.27 16.58
C ALA A 33 -17.36 -12.28 16.98
N ALA A 34 -16.79 -12.16 18.19
CA ALA A 34 -15.69 -12.99 18.67
C ALA A 34 -16.13 -14.28 19.40
N GLY A 35 -17.43 -14.51 19.54
CA GLY A 35 -18.01 -15.67 20.24
C GLY A 35 -18.54 -16.77 19.33
N SER A 36 -17.74 -17.32 18.41
CA SER A 36 -18.03 -18.64 17.83
C SER A 36 -16.81 -19.25 17.11
N ASP A 37 -15.88 -19.81 17.89
CA ASP A 37 -14.95 -20.83 17.39
C ASP A 37 -15.49 -22.20 17.78
N ARG A 38 -15.85 -23.04 16.80
CA ARG A 38 -15.57 -24.50 16.74
C ARG A 38 -16.23 -25.21 15.54
N GLU A 39 -15.33 -25.77 14.73
CA GLU A 39 -15.38 -27.05 13.99
C GLU A 39 -16.25 -27.26 12.74
N LYS A 40 -15.55 -27.86 11.76
CA LYS A 40 -15.95 -28.79 10.68
C LYS A 40 -16.35 -28.25 9.28
N ASP A 41 -15.38 -28.44 8.38
CA ASP A 41 -15.39 -29.40 7.27
C ASP A 41 -16.20 -29.10 5.98
N SER A 42 -15.44 -29.15 4.89
CA SER A 42 -15.79 -29.58 3.52
C SER A 42 -16.74 -28.79 2.60
N MET A 43 -16.19 -28.57 1.39
CA MET A 43 -16.79 -28.72 0.05
C MET A 43 -17.37 -27.53 -0.74
N GLU A 44 -17.11 -27.64 -2.05
CA GLU A 44 -17.17 -26.67 -3.15
C GLU A 44 -18.59 -26.24 -3.58
N ALA A 45 -18.72 -25.07 -4.24
CA ALA A 45 -19.27 -24.94 -5.62
C ALA A 45 -19.63 -23.48 -6.04
N LYS A 46 -19.06 -23.08 -7.20
CA LYS A 46 -19.55 -22.28 -8.36
C LYS A 46 -20.74 -21.28 -8.29
N GLY A 47 -20.59 -20.20 -9.09
CA GLY A 47 -21.66 -19.49 -9.84
C GLY A 47 -21.67 -17.96 -9.62
N GLN A 48 -21.16 -17.07 -10.49
CA GLN A 48 -21.58 -16.63 -11.85
C GLN A 48 -22.70 -15.56 -11.86
N ASP A 49 -22.28 -14.32 -12.18
CA ASP A 49 -22.90 -13.17 -12.88
C ASP A 49 -24.43 -12.93 -12.89
N SER A 50 -24.86 -11.70 -12.54
CA SER A 50 -25.74 -10.81 -13.35
C SER A 50 -26.46 -9.72 -12.55
N GLY A 51 -26.43 -8.47 -13.06
CA GLY A 51 -27.60 -7.56 -13.00
C GLY A 51 -27.49 -6.22 -12.24
N LEU A 52 -27.16 -5.15 -13.00
CA LEU A 52 -27.82 -3.80 -13.06
C LEU A 52 -28.18 -3.10 -11.72
N SER A 53 -27.74 -1.87 -11.38
CA SER A 53 -28.11 -0.61 -12.02
C SER A 53 -27.68 0.53 -11.06
N ASN A 54 -26.91 1.51 -11.52
CA ASN A 54 -27.18 2.95 -11.32
C ASN A 54 -26.03 3.79 -11.84
N ILE A 55 -26.25 4.36 -13.02
CA ILE A 55 -25.53 5.51 -13.55
C ILE A 55 -26.20 6.76 -12.95
N CYS A 56 -25.45 7.65 -12.30
CA CYS A 56 -25.62 9.09 -12.51
C CYS A 56 -24.42 9.88 -11.96
N SER A 57 -23.86 10.67 -12.87
CA SER A 57 -22.64 11.46 -12.84
C SER A 57 -22.62 12.57 -11.80
N LYS A 58 -21.44 12.84 -11.20
CA LYS A 58 -20.71 14.13 -11.26
C LYS A 58 -19.20 13.89 -11.07
N SER A 59 -18.41 14.30 -12.05
CA SER A 59 -16.97 14.61 -11.93
C SER A 59 -16.82 15.83 -11.01
N PRO A 60 -15.78 15.94 -10.17
CA PRO A 60 -14.41 16.11 -10.66
C PRO A 60 -13.36 15.22 -9.97
N GLU A 61 -12.13 15.34 -10.45
CA GLU A 61 -10.85 15.10 -9.79
C GLU A 61 -10.48 13.69 -9.26
N LYS A 62 -9.56 13.11 -10.03
CA LYS A 62 -8.84 11.85 -9.90
C LYS A 62 -7.93 11.85 -8.65
N GLU A 63 -8.49 11.55 -7.49
CA GLU A 63 -7.71 11.22 -6.29
C GLU A 63 -8.46 10.21 -5.40
N ARG A 64 -8.90 9.08 -5.96
CA ARG A 64 -9.53 7.99 -5.18
C ARG A 64 -9.21 6.61 -5.75
N LEU A 65 -7.96 6.18 -5.63
CA LEU A 65 -7.60 4.76 -5.82
C LEU A 65 -6.38 4.32 -4.98
N LEU A 66 -6.15 4.94 -3.82
CA LEU A 66 -5.07 4.53 -2.89
C LEU A 66 -5.56 4.20 -1.47
N GLU A 67 -6.85 4.32 -1.21
CA GLU A 67 -7.41 4.32 0.16
C GLU A 67 -8.16 3.03 0.52
N LYS A 68 -7.82 1.90 -0.10
CA LYS A 68 -8.36 0.57 0.27
C LYS A 68 -7.22 -0.43 0.39
N GLY A 69 -6.43 -0.30 1.46
CA GLY A 69 -5.38 -1.26 1.78
C GLY A 69 -4.46 -0.94 2.97
N LEU A 70 -4.56 0.24 3.60
CA LEU A 70 -3.63 0.64 4.65
C LEU A 70 -4.11 0.24 6.05
N HIS A 71 -4.30 -1.06 6.30
CA HIS A 71 -3.98 -1.62 7.62
C HIS A 71 -2.47 -1.84 7.66
N CYS A 72 -1.71 -0.74 7.63
CA CYS A 72 -0.26 -0.81 7.54
C CYS A 72 0.32 -0.28 8.84
N ASN A 73 1.02 -1.16 9.56
CA ASN A 73 1.70 -0.84 10.79
C ASN A 73 2.68 0.33 10.50
N PRO A 74 2.64 1.48 11.21
CA PRO A 74 3.46 2.65 10.88
C PRO A 74 4.95 2.33 10.75
N LEU A 75 5.45 1.41 11.58
CA LEU A 75 6.83 0.93 11.54
C LEU A 75 7.19 0.19 10.24
N ARG A 76 6.22 -0.50 9.62
CA ARG A 76 6.41 -1.18 8.34
C ARG A 76 6.49 -0.18 7.19
N LEU A 77 5.68 0.89 7.22
CA LEU A 77 5.74 1.96 6.22
C LEU A 77 7.10 2.67 6.23
N GLU A 78 7.63 2.94 7.43
CA GLU A 78 8.95 3.56 7.57
C GLU A 78 10.06 2.68 7.00
N ARG A 79 10.05 1.38 7.33
CA ARG A 79 10.97 0.39 6.72
C ARG A 79 10.84 0.36 5.19
N ASP A 80 9.61 0.28 4.67
CA ASP A 80 9.36 0.26 3.22
C ASP A 80 9.90 1.56 2.57
N ALA A 81 9.68 2.72 3.18
CA ALA A 81 10.17 4.01 2.67
C ALA A 81 11.70 4.07 2.61
N LEU A 82 12.38 3.58 3.66
CA LEU A 82 13.84 3.47 3.69
C LEU A 82 14.35 2.55 2.58
N LEU A 83 13.75 1.38 2.42
CA LEU A 83 14.10 0.44 1.35
C LEU A 83 13.91 1.07 -0.03
N VAL A 84 12.79 1.76 -0.26
CA VAL A 84 12.53 2.47 -1.52
C VAL A 84 13.63 3.50 -1.80
N GLY A 85 14.04 4.29 -0.81
CA GLY A 85 15.12 5.27 -0.98
C GLY A 85 16.46 4.63 -1.35
N ILE A 86 16.83 3.57 -0.65
CA ILE A 86 18.10 2.86 -0.89
C ILE A 86 18.07 2.14 -2.26
N ILE A 87 16.98 1.45 -2.60
CA ILE A 87 16.84 0.76 -3.90
C ILE A 87 16.82 1.78 -5.04
N SER A 88 16.16 2.92 -4.87
CA SER A 88 16.12 3.99 -5.87
C SER A 88 17.51 4.51 -6.18
N THR A 89 18.29 4.85 -5.16
CA THR A 89 19.67 5.34 -5.33
C THR A 89 20.59 4.28 -5.93
N PHE A 90 20.47 3.02 -5.48
CA PHE A 90 21.19 1.89 -6.05
C PHE A 90 20.89 1.73 -7.55
N LEU A 91 19.62 1.63 -7.93
CA LEU A 91 19.24 1.44 -9.33
C LEU A 91 19.53 2.66 -10.21
N HIS A 92 19.55 3.87 -9.63
CA HIS A 92 19.87 5.09 -10.36
C HIS A 92 21.29 5.07 -10.94
N VAL A 93 22.25 4.43 -10.25
CA VAL A 93 23.63 4.26 -10.74
C VAL A 93 23.81 3.01 -11.62
N HIS A 94 22.74 2.24 -11.86
CA HIS A 94 22.75 1.03 -12.69
C HIS A 94 21.94 1.25 -13.99
N PRO A 95 22.54 1.79 -15.06
CA PRO A 95 21.83 2.13 -16.30
C PRO A 95 21.16 0.91 -16.98
N PHE A 96 21.72 -0.28 -16.78
CA PHE A 96 21.17 -1.55 -17.30
C PHE A 96 20.26 -2.27 -16.31
N GLY A 97 20.01 -1.68 -15.13
CA GLY A 97 19.27 -2.31 -14.05
C GLY A 97 20.03 -3.44 -13.36
N ALA A 98 19.34 -4.10 -12.43
CA ALA A 98 19.91 -5.16 -11.60
C ALA A 98 18.91 -6.31 -11.40
N SER A 99 19.42 -7.54 -11.25
CA SER A 99 18.58 -8.67 -10.85
C SER A 99 18.14 -8.51 -9.39
N ILE A 100 17.06 -9.21 -9.00
CA ILE A 100 16.55 -9.15 -7.64
C ILE A 100 17.57 -9.67 -6.61
N GLU A 101 18.31 -10.70 -6.99
CA GLU A 101 19.36 -11.33 -6.20
C GLU A 101 20.50 -10.35 -5.95
N TYR A 102 20.87 -9.55 -6.95
CA TYR A 102 21.92 -8.56 -6.79
C TYR A 102 21.49 -7.42 -5.87
N ILE A 103 20.26 -6.92 -6.03
CA ILE A 103 19.67 -5.90 -5.14
C ILE A 103 19.60 -6.43 -3.70
N CYS A 104 19.08 -7.64 -3.53
CA CYS A 104 18.97 -8.30 -2.23
C CYS A 104 20.35 -8.45 -1.56
N SER A 105 21.35 -8.92 -2.31
CA SER A 105 22.73 -9.05 -1.80
C SER A 105 23.32 -7.70 -1.37
N TYR A 106 23.02 -6.62 -2.09
CA TYR A 106 23.42 -5.27 -1.71
C TYR A 106 22.79 -4.86 -0.36
N LEU A 107 21.47 -5.04 -0.24
CA LEU A 107 20.70 -4.67 0.95
C LEU A 107 21.08 -5.51 2.18
N GLN A 108 21.41 -6.79 2.00
CA GLN A 108 21.85 -7.68 3.07
C GLN A 108 23.15 -7.26 3.76
N ARG A 109 23.95 -6.39 3.12
CA ARG A 109 25.13 -5.76 3.76
C ARG A 109 24.73 -4.68 4.77
N LEU A 110 23.51 -4.16 4.69
CA LEU A 110 22.95 -3.17 5.62
C LEU A 110 22.09 -3.86 6.69
N ASP A 111 21.26 -4.81 6.29
CA ASP A 111 20.46 -5.64 7.19
C ASP A 111 20.33 -7.06 6.62
N SER A 112 20.96 -8.03 7.30
CA SER A 112 20.99 -9.43 6.89
C SER A 112 19.63 -10.12 6.96
N LYS A 113 18.62 -9.51 7.60
CA LYS A 113 17.25 -10.05 7.67
C LYS A 113 16.44 -9.78 6.41
N ILE A 114 16.93 -8.94 5.50
CA ILE A 114 16.24 -8.64 4.24
C ILE A 114 16.29 -9.86 3.32
N CYS A 115 15.15 -10.25 2.77
CA CYS A 115 15.05 -11.36 1.83
C CYS A 115 14.55 -10.90 0.44
N ALA A 116 14.92 -11.66 -0.59
CA ALA A 116 14.62 -11.31 -1.99
C ALA A 116 13.11 -11.17 -2.24
N THR A 117 12.29 -12.04 -1.64
CA THR A 117 10.83 -12.02 -1.79
C THR A 117 10.22 -10.73 -1.25
N GLU A 118 10.70 -10.22 -0.11
CA GLU A 118 10.21 -8.95 0.44
C GLU A 118 10.52 -7.78 -0.48
N VAL A 119 11.76 -7.74 -0.99
CA VAL A 119 12.22 -6.70 -1.92
C VAL A 119 11.43 -6.76 -3.23
N GLU A 120 11.22 -7.96 -3.79
CA GLU A 120 10.46 -8.16 -5.02
C GLU A 120 9.00 -7.72 -4.86
N ASN A 121 8.36 -8.08 -3.74
CA ASN A 121 7.00 -7.67 -3.43
C ASN A 121 6.88 -6.15 -3.30
N LEU A 122 7.84 -5.49 -2.64
CA LEU A 122 7.89 -4.04 -2.52
C LEU A 122 8.01 -3.36 -3.88
N MET A 123 8.93 -3.82 -4.73
CA MET A 123 9.16 -3.23 -6.04
C MET A 123 7.99 -3.48 -7.00
N THR A 124 7.38 -4.66 -6.93
CA THR A 124 6.20 -5.02 -7.74
C THR A 124 4.98 -4.17 -7.40
N ARG A 125 4.83 -3.75 -6.13
CA ARG A 125 3.78 -2.82 -5.70
C ARG A 125 3.99 -1.39 -6.20
N LEU A 126 5.23 -1.01 -6.51
CA LEU A 126 5.63 0.37 -6.83
C LEU A 126 6.06 0.51 -8.30
N GLN A 127 5.19 0.10 -9.21
CA GLN A 127 5.49 0.01 -10.66
C GLN A 127 5.80 1.36 -11.33
N HIS A 128 5.36 2.47 -10.73
CA HIS A 128 5.68 3.82 -11.19
C HIS A 128 7.06 4.31 -10.71
N THR A 129 7.69 3.57 -9.81
CA THR A 129 9.04 3.87 -9.27
C THR A 129 10.06 2.86 -9.78
N PHE A 130 9.67 1.58 -9.83
CA PHE A 130 10.51 0.47 -10.27
C PHE A 130 9.82 -0.32 -11.36
N LYS A 131 10.55 -0.59 -12.44
CA LYS A 131 10.05 -1.36 -13.58
C LYS A 131 10.88 -2.61 -13.75
N GLN A 132 10.23 -3.76 -13.90
CA GLN A 132 10.88 -5.00 -14.30
C GLN A 132 10.92 -5.08 -15.82
N GLU A 133 12.11 -5.25 -16.36
CA GLU A 133 12.36 -5.41 -17.79
C GLU A 133 13.02 -6.77 -18.05
N MET A 134 12.72 -7.36 -19.20
CA MET A 134 13.44 -8.53 -19.68
C MET A 134 14.53 -8.07 -20.65
N ASN A 135 15.78 -8.40 -20.34
CA ASN A 135 16.93 -8.04 -21.14
C ASN A 135 17.54 -9.30 -21.77
N GLY A 136 18.04 -9.22 -23.00
CA GLY A 136 18.68 -10.34 -23.71
C GLY A 136 17.74 -11.12 -24.62
N VAL A 137 18.26 -12.20 -25.22
CA VAL A 137 17.54 -13.06 -26.18
C VAL A 137 17.87 -14.53 -25.90
N GLY A 138 16.87 -15.41 -25.97
CA GLY A 138 17.06 -16.85 -25.84
C GLY A 138 17.61 -17.25 -24.47
N ALA A 139 18.76 -17.95 -24.46
CA ALA A 139 19.41 -18.43 -23.24
C ALA A 139 19.99 -17.31 -22.35
N SER A 140 20.14 -16.08 -22.86
CA SER A 140 20.64 -14.92 -22.10
C SER A 140 19.52 -14.00 -21.62
N LEU A 141 18.27 -14.46 -21.66
CA LEU A 141 17.12 -13.68 -21.21
C LEU A 141 17.12 -13.57 -19.68
N GLU A 142 17.24 -12.36 -19.16
CA GLU A 142 17.31 -12.07 -17.72
C GLU A 142 16.27 -11.04 -17.29
N LYS A 143 15.74 -11.19 -16.07
CA LYS A 143 14.86 -10.19 -15.44
C LYS A 143 15.71 -9.16 -14.71
N ARG A 144 15.56 -7.89 -15.08
CA ARG A 144 16.26 -6.78 -14.42
C ARG A 144 15.27 -5.72 -13.98
N TRP A 145 15.50 -5.16 -12.80
CA TRP A 145 14.76 -4.01 -12.30
C TRP A 145 15.48 -2.72 -12.65
N LYS A 146 14.72 -1.72 -13.04
CA LYS A 146 15.18 -0.34 -13.30
C LYS A 146 14.39 0.66 -12.49
N PHE A 147 15.03 1.78 -12.18
CA PHE A 147 14.37 2.93 -11.57
C PHE A 147 13.79 3.86 -12.64
N CYS A 148 12.49 4.13 -12.55
CA CYS A 148 11.73 4.98 -13.48
C CYS A 148 10.96 6.12 -12.78
N GLY A 149 11.21 6.37 -11.49
CA GLY A 149 10.43 7.31 -10.68
C GLY A 149 10.38 8.77 -11.18
N PHE A 150 11.29 9.17 -12.06
CA PHE A 150 11.30 10.53 -12.65
C PHE A 150 10.73 10.59 -14.07
N GLU A 151 10.35 9.46 -14.69
CA GLU A 151 9.87 9.46 -16.07
C GLU A 151 8.57 10.27 -16.23
N GLY A 152 7.67 10.23 -15.25
CA GLY A 152 6.43 11.03 -15.24
C GLY A 152 6.62 12.53 -14.97
N LEU A 153 7.80 12.95 -14.49
CA LEU A 153 8.11 14.38 -14.28
C LEU A 153 8.59 15.05 -15.57
N LYS A 154 9.13 14.28 -16.52
CA LYS A 154 9.69 14.78 -17.77
C LYS A 154 8.63 15.27 -18.77
N THR A 155 7.36 14.98 -18.54
CA THR A 155 6.24 15.36 -19.42
C THR A 155 5.59 16.71 -19.07
N ILE A 156 6.03 17.39 -18.01
CA ILE A 156 5.46 18.66 -17.53
C ILE A 156 6.32 19.88 -17.94
N THR A 157 7.42 19.65 -18.68
CA THR A 157 8.29 20.71 -19.22
C THR A 157 8.08 20.83 -20.73
#